data_AF-A0A6B2NMN3-F1
#
_entry.id   AF-A0A6B2NMN3-F1
#
_cell.length_a   1.000
_cell.length_b   1.000
_cell.length_c   1.000
_cell.angle_alpha   90.00
_cell.angle_beta   90.00
_cell.angle_gamma   90.00
#
_symmetry.space_group_name_H-M   'P 1'
#
loop_
_entity.id
_entity.type
_entity.pdbx_description
1 polymer ?
#
loop_
_entity_poly.entity_id
_entity_poly.type
_entity_poly.pdbx_seq_one_letter_code
_entity_poly.pdbx_strand_id
1 'polypeptide(L)'
;MPLDSAQRAAEHGGMFRLFCLSLIVFFVAAFHDARAAECPAGTAQCGASNCCGLSQTCIWDGYCVPLGGTYCGGGRSCGPFEDCVAGGTRCAPKGAGKCQTGLTCGPGMTCSVSGDCVPLPKPELTLPQNPPCKDGRVCPAGTQCLPGGGCSRVGWYLCEETGSQCRPGFKCSAERGCVPQLAVDCGRGAWCKPGETCLPEGGCTPSD
;
A
#
# COMPACT_ATOMS: atom_id res chain seq x y z
N MET A 1 35.45 73.11 73.25
CA MET A 1 36.69 72.72 73.96
C MET A 1 36.70 71.20 74.05
N PRO A 2 37.83 70.51 73.99
CA PRO A 2 38.91 70.59 73.00
C PRO A 2 39.39 69.18 72.60
N LEU A 3 40.50 69.14 71.86
CA LEU A 3 41.54 68.09 71.82
C LEU A 3 41.20 66.73 71.15
N ASP A 4 41.83 66.37 70.02
CA ASP A 4 43.24 66.07 69.71
C ASP A 4 43.50 64.55 69.75
N SER A 5 43.91 64.05 68.57
CA SER A 5 45.03 63.14 68.36
C SER A 5 45.11 61.79 69.09
N ALA A 6 44.79 60.76 68.31
CA ALA A 6 45.71 59.70 67.88
C ALA A 6 46.90 59.34 68.79
N GLN A 7 46.89 58.08 69.28
CA GLN A 7 48.04 57.19 69.52
C GLN A 7 47.43 55.85 70.02
N ARG A 8 47.89 54.64 69.71
CA ARG A 8 49.01 54.12 68.93
C ARG A 8 48.72 52.63 68.69
N ALA A 9 49.28 52.12 67.61
CA ALA A 9 49.24 50.75 67.14
C ALA A 9 49.64 49.68 68.18
N ALA A 10 49.02 48.50 68.08
CA ALA A 10 49.67 47.18 68.20
C ALA A 10 48.70 46.06 67.79
N GLU A 11 48.87 45.62 66.55
CA GLU A 11 48.92 44.23 66.04
C GLU A 11 48.05 43.09 66.61
N HIS A 12 47.69 42.22 65.65
CA HIS A 12 47.23 40.83 65.74
C HIS A 12 45.72 40.56 65.80
N GLY A 13 45.20 40.00 64.70
CA GLY A 13 43.91 39.32 64.71
C GLY A 13 43.24 39.26 63.35
N GLY A 14 43.91 38.69 62.35
CA GLY A 14 43.30 38.41 61.05
C GLY A 14 42.17 37.41 61.19
N MET A 15 40.91 37.87 61.23
CA MET A 15 39.74 37.00 61.07
C MET A 15 38.42 37.75 60.83
N PHE A 16 38.43 38.92 60.20
CA PHE A 16 37.19 39.71 60.09
C PHE A 16 36.92 40.33 58.71
N ARG A 17 37.56 39.82 57.65
CA ARG A 17 37.30 40.24 56.26
C ARG A 17 36.82 39.15 55.32
N LEU A 18 36.57 37.93 55.81
CA LEU A 18 35.99 36.85 55.00
C LEU A 18 34.48 36.65 55.19
N PHE A 19 33.84 37.31 56.16
CA PHE A 19 32.45 37.00 56.51
C PHE A 19 31.39 37.81 55.74
N CYS A 20 31.77 38.90 55.05
CA CYS A 20 30.81 39.70 54.26
C CYS A 20 30.65 39.25 52.80
N LEU A 21 31.48 38.33 52.30
CA LEU A 21 31.34 37.75 50.96
C LEU A 21 30.54 36.44 50.94
N SER A 22 30.25 35.85 52.10
CA SER A 22 29.56 34.55 52.20
C SER A 22 28.03 34.62 52.10
N LEU A 23 27.43 35.81 52.19
CA LEU A 23 25.96 35.96 52.17
C LEU A 23 25.38 36.38 50.81
N ILE A 24 26.20 36.70 49.81
CA ILE A 24 25.73 37.04 48.45
C ILE A 24 25.68 35.79 47.53
N VAL A 25 26.25 34.66 47.94
CA VAL A 25 26.26 33.41 47.14
C VAL A 25 25.04 32.52 47.39
N PHE A 26 24.18 32.82 48.38
CA PHE A 26 23.06 31.95 48.75
C PHE A 26 21.67 32.35 48.20
N PHE A 27 21.59 33.34 47.32
CA PHE A 27 20.32 33.76 46.70
C PHE A 27 20.31 33.62 45.16
N VAL A 28 21.01 32.63 44.60
CA VAL A 28 20.86 32.21 43.18
C VAL A 28 20.65 30.71 43.07
N ALA A 29 19.84 30.12 43.94
CA ALA A 29 19.54 28.69 43.89
C ALA A 29 18.05 28.43 44.15
N ALA A 30 17.17 29.05 43.37
CA ALA A 30 15.73 28.75 43.46
C ALA A 30 14.92 29.10 42.22
N PHE A 31 15.42 29.02 40.99
CA PHE A 31 14.52 29.06 39.83
C PHE A 31 14.97 28.10 38.72
N HIS A 32 14.24 26.98 38.68
CA HIS A 32 14.07 26.03 37.58
C HIS A 32 15.28 25.15 37.24
N ASP A 33 15.47 24.12 38.08
CA ASP A 33 15.88 22.79 37.64
C ASP A 33 14.81 22.32 36.64
N ALA A 34 14.92 22.76 35.38
CA ALA A 34 14.20 22.16 34.27
C ALA A 34 14.87 20.79 34.06
N ARG A 35 14.51 19.81 34.89
CA ARG A 35 14.74 18.41 34.56
C ARG A 35 14.05 18.22 33.22
N ALA A 36 14.87 18.22 32.16
CA ALA A 36 14.52 17.53 30.94
C ALA A 36 13.94 16.19 31.40
N ALA A 37 12.65 15.96 31.17
CA ALA A 37 12.00 14.74 31.56
C ALA A 37 12.84 13.60 30.96
N GLU A 38 13.61 12.90 31.82
CA GLU A 38 14.53 11.87 31.34
C GLU A 38 13.68 10.77 30.73
N CYS A 39 13.72 10.71 29.41
CA CYS A 39 12.93 9.77 28.66
C CYS A 39 13.41 8.34 28.93
N PRO A 40 12.50 7.37 29.07
CA PRO A 40 12.88 5.98 29.29
C PRO A 40 13.76 5.46 28.14
N ALA A 41 14.62 4.49 28.44
CA ALA A 41 15.50 3.87 27.45
C ALA A 41 14.69 3.38 26.22
N GLY A 42 15.19 3.69 25.02
CA GLY A 42 14.49 3.41 23.76
C GLY A 42 13.53 4.50 23.31
N THR A 43 13.48 5.65 24.00
CA THR A 43 12.75 6.84 23.58
C THR A 43 13.66 8.07 23.56
N ALA A 44 13.32 9.05 22.73
CA ALA A 44 14.03 10.31 22.59
C ALA A 44 13.13 11.48 23.02
N GLN A 45 13.71 12.46 23.72
CA GLN A 45 12.96 13.63 24.16
C GLN A 45 12.49 14.48 22.97
N CYS A 46 11.23 14.88 23.02
CA CYS A 46 10.55 15.70 22.04
C CYS A 46 9.79 16.83 22.73
N GLY A 47 10.22 18.07 22.50
CA GLY A 47 9.68 19.22 23.21
C GLY A 47 9.95 19.19 24.72
N ALA A 48 9.09 19.86 25.49
CA ALA A 48 9.29 20.06 26.91
C ALA A 48 9.04 18.80 27.76
N SER A 49 8.10 17.94 27.34
CA SER A 49 7.60 16.83 28.17
C SER A 49 7.35 15.51 27.45
N ASN A 50 7.43 15.46 26.12
CA ASN A 50 7.11 14.24 25.38
C ASN A 50 8.36 13.40 25.10
N CYS A 51 8.18 12.09 25.03
CA CYS A 51 9.22 11.13 24.69
C CYS A 51 8.72 10.28 23.51
N CYS A 52 9.42 10.33 22.38
CA CYS A 52 9.05 9.59 21.18
C CYS A 52 9.83 8.27 21.09
N GLY A 53 9.13 7.19 20.74
CA GLY A 53 9.79 5.90 20.49
C GLY A 53 10.54 5.86 19.16
N LEU A 54 11.31 4.78 18.93
CA LEU A 54 12.09 4.57 17.70
C LEU A 54 11.22 4.50 16.42
N SER A 55 9.92 4.21 16.54
CA SER A 55 8.96 4.18 15.43
C SER A 55 8.25 5.51 15.21
N GLN A 56 8.74 6.60 15.81
CA GLN A 56 8.16 7.93 15.73
C GLN A 56 9.22 8.97 15.40
N THR A 57 8.78 10.07 14.78
CA THR A 57 9.58 11.27 14.58
C THR A 57 9.05 12.41 15.46
N CYS A 58 9.96 13.24 15.95
CA CYS A 58 9.60 14.42 16.73
C CYS A 58 9.30 15.61 15.80
N ILE A 59 8.16 16.27 16.00
CA ILE A 59 7.79 17.49 15.29
C ILE A 59 8.16 18.73 16.10
N TRP A 60 8.31 19.86 15.41
CA TRP A 60 8.74 21.14 15.95
C TRP A 60 7.90 21.67 17.12
N ASP A 61 6.64 21.26 17.25
CA ASP A 61 5.76 21.65 18.36
C ASP A 61 5.74 20.63 19.53
N GLY A 62 6.69 19.70 19.52
CA GLY A 62 6.95 18.78 20.62
C GLY A 62 6.08 17.53 20.61
N TYR A 63 5.41 17.20 19.51
CA TYR A 63 4.61 15.97 19.39
C TYR A 63 5.29 14.86 18.59
N CYS A 64 4.96 13.62 18.93
CA CYS A 64 5.47 12.43 18.27
C CYS A 64 4.55 11.98 17.14
N VAL A 65 5.11 11.82 15.94
CA VAL A 65 4.37 11.36 14.75
C VAL A 65 4.89 9.98 14.36
N PRO A 66 4.02 8.99 14.12
CA PRO A 66 4.46 7.67 13.68
C PRO A 66 5.23 7.76 12.36
N LEU A 67 6.27 6.93 12.19
CA LEU A 67 7.04 6.87 10.95
C LEU A 67 6.12 6.60 9.76
N GLY A 68 6.31 7.39 8.70
CA GLY A 68 5.47 7.37 7.50
C GLY A 68 4.12 8.07 7.65
N GLY A 69 3.71 8.40 8.88
CA GLY A 69 2.48 9.13 9.19
C GLY A 69 2.56 10.63 8.84
N THR A 70 1.40 11.27 8.82
CA THR A 70 1.25 12.68 8.44
C THR A 70 0.85 13.51 9.65
N TYR A 71 1.56 14.60 9.92
CA TYR A 71 1.22 15.51 11.02
C TYR A 71 0.08 16.46 10.63
N CYS A 72 -0.95 16.54 11.47
CA CYS A 72 -2.15 17.34 11.24
C CYS A 72 -2.22 18.62 12.08
N GLY A 73 -1.24 18.87 12.95
CA GLY A 73 -1.25 19.99 13.90
C GLY A 73 -1.91 19.66 15.24
N GLY A 74 -1.55 20.40 16.29
CA GLY A 74 -2.17 20.30 17.62
C GLY A 74 -2.00 18.92 18.29
N GLY A 75 -0.92 18.20 17.98
CA GLY A 75 -0.64 16.86 18.48
C GLY A 75 -1.39 15.73 17.78
N ARG A 76 -2.10 16.01 16.69
CA ARG A 76 -2.79 14.99 15.90
C ARG A 76 -1.94 14.54 14.71
N SER A 77 -1.91 13.23 14.48
CA SER A 77 -1.25 12.61 13.34
C SER A 77 -2.09 11.47 12.76
N CYS A 78 -1.98 11.24 11.47
CA CYS A 78 -2.59 10.12 10.77
C CYS A 78 -1.57 9.04 10.42
N GLY A 79 -2.02 7.81 10.20
CA GLY A 79 -1.17 6.68 9.88
C GLY A 79 -0.47 6.80 8.51
N PRO A 80 0.44 5.87 8.18
CA PRO A 80 1.27 5.96 6.97
C PRO A 80 0.51 5.92 5.65
N PHE A 81 -0.72 5.40 5.68
CA PHE A 81 -1.62 5.30 4.52
C PHE A 81 -2.80 6.27 4.63
N GLU A 82 -2.68 7.31 5.45
CA GLU A 82 -3.76 8.26 5.70
C GLU A 82 -3.29 9.71 5.54
N ASP A 83 -4.23 10.57 5.14
CA ASP A 83 -4.06 12.01 5.00
C ASP A 83 -4.94 12.76 6.02
N CYS A 84 -4.47 13.95 6.41
CA CYS A 84 -5.20 14.85 7.28
C CYS A 84 -6.37 15.51 6.53
N VAL A 85 -7.59 15.32 7.02
CA VAL A 85 -8.82 15.88 6.45
C VAL A 85 -9.59 16.73 7.45
N ALA A 86 -10.61 17.46 6.99
CA ALA A 86 -11.38 18.41 7.79
C ALA A 86 -10.49 19.37 8.61
N GLY A 87 -9.54 20.05 7.94
CA GLY A 87 -8.62 20.98 8.59
C GLY A 87 -7.63 20.35 9.58
N GLY A 88 -7.40 19.03 9.50
CA GLY A 88 -6.51 18.31 10.43
C GLY A 88 -7.24 17.62 11.58
N THR A 89 -8.58 17.70 11.62
CA THR A 89 -9.36 17.08 12.70
C THR A 89 -9.70 15.61 12.45
N ARG A 90 -9.45 15.06 11.25
CA ARG A 90 -9.76 13.66 10.92
C ARG A 90 -8.68 13.05 10.02
N CYS A 91 -8.64 11.72 9.98
CA CYS A 91 -7.80 10.94 9.07
C CYS A 91 -8.68 10.26 8.01
N ALA A 92 -8.21 10.21 6.78
CA ALA A 92 -8.84 9.45 5.70
C ALA A 92 -7.76 8.70 4.91
N PRO A 93 -8.09 7.60 4.22
CA PRO A 93 -7.14 6.89 3.38
C PRO A 93 -6.47 7.81 2.36
N LYS A 94 -5.18 7.61 2.12
CA LYS A 94 -4.41 8.37 1.12
C LYS A 94 -5.09 8.33 -0.24
N GLY A 95 -5.15 9.48 -0.90
CA GLY A 95 -5.90 9.65 -2.16
C GLY A 95 -7.38 9.95 -1.96
N ALA A 96 -7.83 10.15 -0.72
CA ALA A 96 -9.11 10.77 -0.42
C ALA A 96 -9.13 12.22 -0.93
N GLY A 97 -9.73 12.46 -2.11
CA GLY A 97 -9.89 13.79 -2.67
C GLY A 97 -10.76 14.68 -1.77
N LYS A 98 -10.29 15.90 -1.50
CA LYS A 98 -11.12 16.95 -0.87
C LYS A 98 -11.86 17.70 -1.97
N CYS A 99 -13.18 17.73 -1.87
CA CYS A 99 -14.01 18.51 -2.79
C CYS A 99 -14.05 19.97 -2.33
N GLN A 100 -14.33 20.87 -3.27
CA GLN A 100 -14.51 22.30 -2.98
C GLN A 100 -15.64 22.56 -1.98
N THR A 101 -16.61 21.64 -1.90
CA THR A 101 -17.71 21.59 -0.92
C THR A 101 -17.27 21.20 0.50
N GLY A 102 -16.01 20.79 0.69
CA GLY A 102 -15.48 20.29 1.96
C GLY A 102 -15.72 18.80 2.21
N LEU A 103 -16.40 18.10 1.29
CA LEU A 103 -16.57 16.65 1.35
C LEU A 103 -15.21 15.95 1.15
N THR A 104 -14.96 14.89 1.92
CA THR A 104 -13.78 14.04 1.76
C THR A 104 -14.21 12.72 1.16
N CYS A 105 -13.68 12.40 -0.02
CA CYS A 105 -14.02 11.18 -0.72
C CYS A 105 -13.21 9.98 -0.23
N GLY A 106 -13.81 8.79 -0.21
CA GLY A 106 -13.08 7.55 0.07
C GLY A 106 -12.06 7.20 -1.03
N PRO A 107 -11.20 6.20 -0.81
CA PRO A 107 -10.26 5.73 -1.82
C PRO A 107 -11.01 5.25 -3.07
N GLY A 108 -10.48 5.57 -4.25
CA GLY A 108 -11.11 5.22 -5.54
C GLY A 108 -12.21 6.19 -5.99
N MET A 109 -12.41 7.31 -5.27
CA MET A 109 -13.41 8.32 -5.58
C MET A 109 -12.72 9.69 -5.80
N THR A 110 -13.26 10.49 -6.72
CA THR A 110 -12.85 11.85 -7.05
C THR A 110 -14.02 12.82 -6.91
N CYS A 111 -13.75 14.11 -6.93
CA CYS A 111 -14.78 15.13 -6.86
C CYS A 111 -15.35 15.42 -8.25
N SER A 112 -16.66 15.35 -8.38
CA SER A 112 -17.37 15.89 -9.53
C SER A 112 -17.30 17.42 -9.54
N VAL A 113 -17.64 18.03 -10.67
CA VAL A 113 -17.76 19.50 -10.82
C VAL A 113 -18.77 20.09 -9.82
N SER A 114 -19.79 19.32 -9.45
CA SER A 114 -20.78 19.71 -8.43
C SER A 114 -20.26 19.59 -6.99
N GLY A 115 -19.08 18.99 -6.79
CA GLY A 115 -18.49 18.78 -5.47
C GLY A 115 -18.94 17.51 -4.75
N ASP A 116 -19.62 16.60 -5.45
CA ASP A 116 -19.97 15.26 -4.94
C ASP A 116 -18.85 14.26 -5.20
N CYS A 117 -18.71 13.25 -4.33
CA CYS A 117 -17.79 12.14 -4.53
C CYS A 117 -18.33 11.16 -5.58
N VAL A 118 -17.61 11.02 -6.68
CA VAL A 118 -17.90 10.07 -7.76
C VAL A 118 -16.73 9.09 -7.91
N PRO A 119 -16.92 7.86 -8.40
CA PRO A 119 -15.81 6.96 -8.67
C PRO A 119 -14.79 7.59 -9.62
N LEU A 120 -13.50 7.35 -9.39
CA LEU A 120 -12.46 7.69 -10.36
C LEU A 120 -12.85 7.05 -11.70
N PRO A 121 -12.74 7.78 -12.83
CA PRO A 121 -12.94 7.17 -14.13
C PRO A 121 -11.93 6.03 -14.23
N LYS A 122 -12.43 4.80 -14.35
CA LYS A 122 -11.56 3.67 -14.68
C LYS A 122 -10.88 4.06 -15.98
N PRO A 123 -9.55 3.98 -16.10
CA PRO A 123 -8.94 4.07 -17.40
C PRO A 123 -9.61 2.98 -18.23
N GLU A 124 -10.40 3.40 -19.22
CA GLU A 124 -10.92 2.53 -20.26
C GLU A 124 -9.65 1.91 -20.84
N LEU A 125 -9.32 0.69 -20.41
CA LEU A 125 -8.29 -0.08 -21.05
C LEU A 125 -8.84 -0.28 -22.45
N THR A 126 -8.43 0.57 -23.38
CA THR A 126 -8.55 0.35 -24.81
C THR A 126 -7.63 -0.82 -25.11
N LEU A 127 -8.03 -2.01 -24.66
CA LEU A 127 -7.44 -3.27 -25.07
C LEU A 127 -7.50 -3.25 -26.59
N PRO A 128 -6.41 -3.59 -27.29
CA PRO A 128 -6.45 -3.73 -28.74
C PRO A 128 -7.65 -4.62 -29.07
N GLN A 129 -8.65 -4.03 -29.70
CA GLN A 129 -9.84 -4.77 -30.10
C GLN A 129 -9.36 -5.78 -31.13
N ASN A 130 -9.51 -7.06 -30.82
CA ASN A 130 -9.24 -8.10 -31.80
C ASN A 130 -10.04 -7.77 -33.07
N PRO A 131 -9.44 -7.88 -34.27
CA PRO A 131 -10.20 -7.64 -35.50
C PRO A 131 -11.45 -8.54 -35.50
N PRO A 132 -12.59 -8.04 -36.01
CA PRO A 132 -13.81 -8.82 -36.07
C PRO A 132 -13.56 -10.10 -36.88
N CYS A 133 -14.08 -11.22 -36.40
CA CYS A 133 -14.07 -12.49 -37.11
C CYS A 133 -14.93 -12.40 -38.39
N LYS A 134 -14.89 -13.46 -39.22
CA LYS A 134 -15.69 -13.53 -40.45
C LYS A 134 -17.21 -13.39 -40.24
N ASP A 135 -17.70 -13.72 -39.05
CA ASP A 135 -19.10 -13.57 -38.63
C ASP A 135 -19.41 -12.19 -38.01
N GLY A 136 -18.46 -11.25 -38.06
CA GLY A 136 -18.59 -9.89 -37.53
C GLY A 136 -18.41 -9.80 -36.01
N ARG A 137 -18.17 -10.90 -35.30
CA ARG A 137 -17.99 -10.90 -33.85
C ARG A 137 -16.56 -10.53 -33.47
N VAL A 138 -16.40 -9.67 -32.46
CA VAL A 138 -15.10 -9.35 -31.87
C VAL A 138 -14.85 -10.29 -30.68
N CYS A 139 -13.75 -11.02 -30.73
CA CYS A 139 -13.40 -11.96 -29.69
C CYS A 139 -12.72 -11.30 -28.48
N PRO A 140 -13.05 -11.72 -27.25
CA PRO A 140 -12.41 -11.16 -26.05
C PRO A 140 -10.90 -11.40 -26.02
N ALA A 141 -10.19 -10.62 -25.21
CA ALA A 141 -8.75 -10.80 -25.04
C ALA A 141 -8.42 -12.24 -24.59
N GLY A 142 -7.36 -12.82 -25.16
CA GLY A 142 -6.96 -14.22 -24.89
C GLY A 142 -7.77 -15.29 -25.65
N THR A 143 -8.57 -14.89 -26.63
CA THR A 143 -9.26 -15.80 -27.56
C THR A 143 -8.91 -15.48 -29.00
N GLN A 144 -9.14 -16.44 -29.91
CA GLN A 144 -8.89 -16.31 -31.34
C GLN A 144 -10.17 -16.56 -32.14
N CYS A 145 -10.25 -15.96 -33.33
CA CYS A 145 -11.28 -16.27 -34.31
C CYS A 145 -11.08 -17.68 -34.89
N LEU A 146 -12.16 -18.45 -35.01
CA LEU A 146 -12.14 -19.68 -35.79
C LEU A 146 -12.44 -19.41 -37.27
N PRO A 147 -11.98 -20.26 -38.20
CA PRO A 147 -12.21 -20.09 -39.64
C PRO A 147 -13.70 -19.99 -40.04
N GLY A 148 -14.59 -20.65 -39.29
CA GLY A 148 -16.05 -20.62 -39.49
C GLY A 148 -16.80 -19.53 -38.71
N GLY A 149 -16.08 -18.61 -38.05
CA GLY A 149 -16.67 -17.64 -37.13
C GLY A 149 -16.70 -18.13 -35.67
N GLY A 150 -17.01 -17.22 -34.76
CA GLY A 150 -16.97 -17.47 -33.32
C GLY A 150 -15.57 -17.43 -32.71
N CYS A 151 -15.57 -17.39 -31.38
CA CYS A 151 -14.37 -17.21 -30.55
C CYS A 151 -14.00 -18.51 -29.85
N SER A 152 -12.73 -18.89 -29.91
CA SER A 152 -12.19 -20.04 -29.20
C SER A 152 -10.91 -19.70 -28.46
N ARG A 153 -10.46 -20.60 -27.58
CA ARG A 153 -9.18 -20.43 -26.90
C ARG A 153 -8.04 -20.51 -27.92
N VAL A 154 -6.92 -19.84 -27.59
CA VAL A 154 -5.74 -19.89 -28.45
C VAL A 154 -5.27 -21.34 -28.64
N GLY A 155 -4.98 -21.70 -29.88
CA GLY A 155 -4.55 -23.05 -30.30
C GLY A 155 -5.70 -24.04 -30.53
N TRP A 156 -6.95 -23.67 -30.28
CA TRP A 156 -8.10 -24.50 -30.64
C TRP A 156 -8.42 -24.32 -32.12
N TYR A 157 -8.93 -25.37 -32.75
CA TYR A 157 -9.28 -25.39 -34.16
C TYR A 157 -10.68 -26.01 -34.37
N LEU A 158 -11.32 -25.69 -35.49
CA LEU A 158 -12.65 -26.16 -35.83
C LEU A 158 -12.56 -27.34 -36.79
N CYS A 159 -13.24 -28.45 -36.49
CA CYS A 159 -13.53 -29.51 -37.44
C CYS A 159 -14.73 -29.10 -38.28
N GLU A 160 -14.49 -28.66 -39.52
CA GLU A 160 -15.54 -28.11 -40.39
C GLU A 160 -16.66 -29.12 -40.68
N GLU A 161 -16.33 -30.41 -40.77
CA GLU A 161 -17.28 -31.49 -41.06
C GLU A 161 -18.30 -31.72 -39.93
N THR A 162 -17.89 -31.52 -38.68
CA THR A 162 -18.71 -31.82 -37.49
C THR A 162 -19.06 -30.59 -36.66
N GLY A 163 -18.51 -29.42 -37.01
CA GLY A 163 -18.62 -28.19 -36.22
C GLY A 163 -17.92 -28.24 -34.85
N SER A 164 -17.16 -29.30 -34.55
CA SER A 164 -16.54 -29.49 -33.24
C SER A 164 -15.28 -28.65 -33.06
N GLN A 165 -15.12 -28.00 -31.91
CA GLN A 165 -13.91 -27.25 -31.59
C GLN A 165 -12.94 -28.12 -30.78
N CYS A 166 -11.77 -28.39 -31.36
CA CYS A 166 -10.78 -29.28 -30.78
C CYS A 166 -9.60 -28.53 -30.21
N ARG A 167 -9.17 -28.96 -29.02
CA ARG A 167 -7.93 -28.50 -28.39
C ARG A 167 -6.70 -29.18 -29.01
N PRO A 168 -5.50 -28.61 -28.85
CA PRO A 168 -4.25 -29.30 -29.20
C PRO A 168 -4.16 -30.70 -28.58
N GLY A 169 -3.58 -31.66 -29.32
CA GLY A 169 -3.51 -33.07 -28.93
C GLY A 169 -4.70 -33.93 -29.39
N PHE A 170 -5.68 -33.32 -30.07
CA PHE A 170 -6.78 -34.00 -30.74
C PHE A 170 -6.63 -33.87 -32.26
N LYS A 171 -7.32 -34.71 -33.02
CA LYS A 171 -7.54 -34.66 -34.47
C LYS A 171 -9.04 -34.68 -34.78
N CYS A 172 -9.42 -34.23 -35.97
CA CYS A 172 -10.78 -34.36 -36.45
C CYS A 172 -11.10 -35.79 -36.86
N SER A 173 -12.22 -36.30 -36.35
CA SER A 173 -12.92 -37.50 -36.77
C SER A 173 -14.11 -37.08 -37.62
N ALA A 174 -14.32 -37.79 -38.73
CA ALA A 174 -15.37 -37.48 -39.70
C ALA A 174 -16.78 -37.50 -39.09
N GLU A 175 -17.01 -38.27 -38.02
CA GLU A 175 -18.35 -38.48 -37.47
C GLU A 175 -18.57 -37.92 -36.05
N ARG A 176 -17.51 -37.76 -35.23
CA ARG A 176 -17.66 -37.38 -33.80
C ARG A 176 -16.92 -36.11 -33.39
N GLY A 177 -16.20 -35.46 -34.30
CA GLY A 177 -15.43 -34.27 -33.99
C GLY A 177 -14.06 -34.58 -33.43
N CYS A 178 -13.81 -34.37 -32.14
CA CYS A 178 -12.45 -34.40 -31.60
C CYS A 178 -12.06 -35.78 -31.06
N VAL A 179 -11.07 -36.43 -31.66
CA VAL A 179 -10.49 -37.71 -31.20
C VAL A 179 -9.02 -37.48 -30.81
N PRO A 180 -8.45 -38.14 -29.78
CA PRO A 180 -7.04 -37.99 -29.46
C PRO A 180 -6.14 -38.29 -30.67
N GLN A 181 -5.06 -37.52 -30.89
CA GLN A 181 -4.23 -37.68 -32.11
C GLN A 181 -3.70 -39.11 -32.31
N LEU A 182 -3.28 -39.75 -31.22
CA LEU A 182 -2.69 -41.09 -31.22
C LEU A 182 -3.73 -42.22 -31.15
N ALA A 183 -5.00 -41.90 -30.97
CA ALA A 183 -6.06 -42.90 -30.95
C ALA A 183 -6.39 -43.40 -32.37
N VAL A 184 -6.79 -44.66 -32.48
CA VAL A 184 -7.34 -45.21 -33.72
C VAL A 184 -8.81 -44.82 -33.79
N ASP A 185 -9.19 -44.05 -34.80
CA ASP A 185 -10.58 -43.65 -35.02
C ASP A 185 -11.34 -44.79 -35.69
N CYS A 186 -12.34 -45.34 -35.00
CA CYS A 186 -13.11 -46.49 -35.45
C CYS A 186 -14.40 -46.09 -36.17
N GLY A 187 -14.65 -44.80 -36.37
CA GLY A 187 -15.93 -44.29 -36.83
C GLY A 187 -17.05 -44.57 -35.83
N ARG A 188 -18.28 -44.16 -36.14
CA ARG A 188 -19.51 -44.29 -35.32
C ARG A 188 -19.36 -43.74 -33.89
N GLY A 189 -18.41 -42.82 -33.74
CA GLY A 189 -18.02 -42.26 -32.46
C GLY A 189 -17.19 -43.18 -31.55
N ALA A 190 -16.65 -44.31 -32.00
CA ALA A 190 -15.72 -45.10 -31.22
C ALA A 190 -14.25 -44.76 -31.59
N TRP A 191 -13.37 -44.80 -30.60
CA TRP A 191 -11.93 -44.77 -30.84
C TRP A 191 -11.22 -45.68 -29.85
N CYS A 192 -10.10 -46.26 -30.29
CA CYS A 192 -9.27 -47.16 -29.52
C CYS A 192 -7.97 -46.50 -29.09
N LYS A 193 -7.36 -47.03 -28.03
CA LYS A 193 -6.08 -46.50 -27.54
C LYS A 193 -4.98 -46.73 -28.59
N PRO A 194 -3.86 -46.00 -28.49
CA PRO A 194 -2.70 -46.32 -29.32
C PRO A 194 -2.27 -47.77 -29.12
N GLY A 195 -2.09 -48.52 -30.20
CA GLY A 195 -1.78 -49.96 -30.14
C GLY A 195 -3.00 -50.88 -30.06
N GLU A 196 -4.20 -50.36 -30.30
CA GLU A 196 -5.43 -51.16 -30.44
C GLU A 196 -6.06 -50.97 -31.84
N THR A 197 -6.68 -52.03 -32.36
CA THR A 197 -7.41 -52.06 -33.64
C THR A 197 -8.92 -52.09 -33.38
N CYS A 198 -9.67 -51.45 -34.28
CA CYS A 198 -11.13 -51.40 -34.25
C CYS A 198 -11.75 -52.73 -34.67
N LEU A 199 -12.69 -53.23 -33.88
CA LEU A 199 -13.50 -54.39 -34.24
C LEU A 199 -14.74 -53.95 -35.07
N PRO A 200 -15.14 -54.73 -36.10
CA PRO A 200 -16.29 -54.40 -36.93
C PRO A 200 -17.62 -54.38 -36.16
N GLU A 201 -17.77 -55.25 -35.17
CA GLU A 201 -18.88 -55.28 -34.20
C GLU A 201 -18.89 -54.11 -33.19
N GLY A 202 -17.82 -53.30 -33.19
CA GLY A 202 -17.59 -52.26 -32.18
C GLY A 202 -16.74 -52.77 -31.03
N GLY A 203 -15.79 -51.95 -30.60
CA GLY A 203 -14.82 -52.31 -29.56
C GLY A 203 -13.36 -52.25 -30.05
N CYS A 204 -12.44 -52.54 -29.15
CA CYS A 204 -11.01 -52.41 -29.33
C CYS A 204 -10.31 -53.70 -28.95
N THR A 205 -9.38 -54.16 -29.79
CA THR A 205 -8.50 -55.29 -29.51
C THR A 205 -7.05 -54.83 -29.63
N PRO A 206 -6.08 -55.39 -28.88
CA PRO A 206 -4.66 -55.11 -29.12
C PRO A 206 -4.29 -55.33 -30.59
N SER A 207 -3.48 -54.43 -31.14
CA SER A 207 -2.85 -54.59 -32.44
C SER A 207 -1.60 -55.44 -32.25
N ASP A 208 -1.60 -56.66 -32.80
CA ASP A 208 -0.42 -57.55 -32.84
C ASP A 208 0.74 -56.96 -33.67
#